data_AF-A0A1H7INV0-F1
#
_entry.id   AF-A0A1H7INV0-F1
#
_cell.length_a   1.000
_cell.length_b   1.000
_cell.length_c   1.000
_cell.angle_alpha   90.00
_cell.angle_beta   90.00
_cell.angle_gamma   90.00
#
_symmetry.space_group_name_H-M   'P 1'
#
loop_
_entity.id
_entity.type
_entity.pdbx_description
1 polymer ?
#
loop_
_entity_poly.entity_id
_entity_poly.type
_entity_poly.pdbx_seq_one_letter_code
_entity_poly.pdbx_strand_id
1 'polypeptide(L)'
;MMISPMILAVVIAVFAGLAFTGGFAVSDWRSALQIQRLGSDNAMLSAANDKCATDIQSVHSAMDALTANSARREKNAAKAMRGAEADAAKHTNRATKMRSLPSVKPEHEYEILIKEQIEYVQNRHNNQ
;
A
#
# COMPACT_ATOMS: atom_id res chain seq x y z
N MET A 1 26.95 -68.64 -49.35
CA MET A 1 25.49 -68.59 -49.12
C MET A 1 24.91 -67.51 -50.02
N MET A 2 24.21 -67.87 -51.10
CA MET A 2 23.46 -66.90 -51.91
C MET A 2 22.12 -66.65 -51.21
N ILE A 3 21.94 -65.45 -50.65
CA ILE A 3 20.67 -65.04 -50.04
C ILE A 3 19.66 -64.90 -51.18
N SER A 4 18.53 -65.60 -51.10
CA SER A 4 17.46 -65.48 -52.09
C SER A 4 16.94 -64.04 -52.11
N PRO A 5 16.72 -63.44 -53.30
CA PRO A 5 16.26 -62.05 -53.42
C PRO A 5 14.95 -61.77 -52.67
N MET A 6 14.11 -62.79 -52.49
CA MET A 6 12.87 -62.70 -51.70
C MET A 6 13.16 -62.48 -50.20
N ILE A 7 14.18 -63.13 -49.65
CA ILE A 7 14.56 -63.00 -48.23
C ILE A 7 15.11 -61.59 -47.98
N LEU A 8 15.93 -61.09 -48.91
CA LEU A 8 16.49 -59.73 -48.82
C LEU A 8 15.39 -58.66 -48.84
N ALA A 9 14.37 -58.82 -49.70
CA ALA A 9 13.25 -57.89 -49.78
C ALA A 9 12.43 -57.82 -48.49
N VAL A 10 12.16 -58.97 -47.85
CA VAL A 10 11.44 -59.01 -46.57
C VAL A 10 12.23 -58.30 -45.47
N VAL A 11 13.55 -58.54 -45.40
CA VAL A 11 14.41 -57.90 -44.40
C VAL A 11 14.42 -56.38 -44.59
N ILE A 12 14.56 -55.88 -45.81
CA ILE A 12 14.54 -54.44 -46.11
C ILE A 12 13.18 -53.82 -45.75
N ALA A 13 12.07 -54.48 -46.06
CA ALA A 13 10.73 -53.99 -45.74
C ALA A 13 10.50 -53.86 -44.22
N VAL A 14 11.00 -54.82 -43.43
CA VAL A 14 10.92 -54.77 -41.97
C VAL A 14 11.75 -53.61 -41.41
N PHE A 15 13.00 -53.45 -41.88
CA PHE A 15 13.86 -52.34 -41.43
C PHE A 15 13.30 -50.98 -41.83
N ALA A 16 12.74 -50.86 -43.04
CA ALA A 16 12.09 -49.63 -43.48
C ALA A 16 10.86 -49.32 -42.61
N GLY A 17 9.98 -50.30 -42.36
CA GLY A 17 8.80 -50.10 -41.51
C GLY A 17 9.15 -49.65 -40.09
N LEU A 18 10.18 -50.26 -39.48
CA LEU A 18 10.66 -49.88 -38.16
C LEU A 18 11.30 -48.49 -38.14
N ALA A 19 12.08 -48.13 -39.17
CA ALA A 19 12.70 -46.81 -39.28
C ALA A 19 11.65 -45.69 -39.44
N PHE A 20 10.64 -45.90 -40.27
CA PHE A 20 9.57 -44.92 -40.45
C PHE A 20 8.70 -44.78 -39.19
N THR A 21 8.20 -45.88 -38.63
CA THR A 21 7.33 -45.85 -37.45
C THR A 21 8.03 -45.30 -36.21
N GLY A 22 9.30 -45.68 -35.98
CA GLY A 22 10.11 -45.16 -34.89
C GLY A 22 10.40 -43.67 -35.03
N GLY A 23 10.75 -43.20 -36.23
CA GLY A 23 11.01 -41.77 -36.49
C GLY A 23 9.79 -40.89 -36.27
N PHE A 24 8.63 -41.29 -36.80
CA PHE A 24 7.39 -40.54 -36.63
C PHE A 24 6.92 -40.51 -35.16
N ALA A 25 6.92 -41.64 -34.47
CA ALA A 25 6.49 -41.70 -33.06
C ALA A 25 7.36 -40.85 -32.13
N VAL A 26 8.69 -40.85 -32.32
CA VAL A 26 9.61 -40.02 -31.53
C VAL A 26 9.41 -38.53 -31.83
N SER A 27 9.17 -38.18 -33.10
CA SER A 27 8.91 -36.79 -33.49
C SER A 27 7.58 -36.26 -32.93
N ASP A 28 6.55 -37.10 -32.90
CA ASP A 28 5.23 -36.76 -32.38
C ASP A 28 5.28 -36.59 -30.85
N TRP A 29 5.93 -37.51 -30.14
CA TRP A 29 6.15 -37.39 -28.70
C TRP A 29 6.93 -36.12 -28.32
N ARG A 30 7.98 -35.80 -29.07
CA ARG A 30 8.76 -34.56 -28.86
C ARG A 30 7.94 -33.31 -29.15
N SER A 31 7.05 -33.36 -30.13
CA SER A 31 6.15 -32.25 -30.46
C SER A 31 5.07 -32.07 -29.38
N ALA A 32 4.45 -33.15 -28.91
CA ALA A 32 3.48 -33.14 -27.82
C ALA A 32 4.11 -32.58 -26.53
N LEU A 33 5.33 -33.00 -26.18
CA LEU A 33 6.07 -32.44 -25.04
C LEU A 33 6.37 -30.95 -25.20
N GLN A 34 6.69 -30.48 -26.40
CA GLN A 34 6.90 -29.06 -26.66
C GLN A 34 5.61 -28.25 -26.55
N ILE A 35 4.49 -28.76 -27.08
CA ILE A 35 3.17 -28.13 -26.94
C ILE A 35 2.76 -28.05 -25.47
N GLN A 36 3.00 -29.12 -24.69
CA GLN A 36 2.73 -29.13 -23.26
C GLN A 36 3.58 -28.10 -22.50
N ARG A 37 4.87 -27.96 -22.85
CA ARG A 37 5.74 -26.91 -22.29
C ARG A 37 5.25 -25.51 -22.64
N LEU A 38 4.95 -25.26 -23.91
CA LEU A 38 4.42 -23.97 -24.36
C LEU A 38 3.10 -23.60 -23.68
N GLY A 39 2.21 -24.59 -23.48
CA GLY A 39 0.97 -24.38 -22.72
C GLY A 39 1.22 -24.05 -21.25
N SER A 40 2.18 -24.73 -20.61
CA SER A 40 2.60 -24.44 -19.24
C SER A 40 3.22 -23.04 -19.11
N ASP A 41 4.11 -22.68 -20.02
CA ASP A 41 4.77 -21.37 -20.03
C ASP A 41 3.73 -20.26 -20.25
N ASN A 42 2.79 -20.45 -21.17
CA ASN A 42 1.73 -19.48 -21.43
C ASN A 42 0.78 -19.33 -20.23
N ALA A 43 0.46 -20.42 -19.53
CA ALA A 43 -0.33 -20.36 -18.30
C ALA A 43 0.42 -19.60 -17.19
N MET A 44 1.74 -19.81 -17.06
CA MET A 44 2.56 -19.06 -16.11
C MET A 44 2.60 -17.56 -16.44
N LEU A 45 2.77 -17.22 -17.71
CA LEU A 45 2.74 -15.83 -18.21
C LEU A 45 1.37 -15.17 -17.98
N SER A 46 0.28 -15.89 -18.23
CA SER A 46 -1.09 -15.39 -17.96
C SER A 46 -1.28 -15.11 -16.47
N ALA A 47 -0.90 -16.06 -15.61
CA ALA A 47 -1.01 -15.87 -14.16
C ALA A 47 -0.13 -14.73 -13.64
N ALA A 48 1.06 -14.53 -14.23
CA ALA A 48 1.92 -13.39 -13.91
C ALA A 48 1.31 -12.06 -14.34
N ASN A 49 0.63 -12.02 -15.50
CA ASN A 49 -0.06 -10.83 -15.98
C ASN A 49 -1.27 -10.48 -15.10
N ASP A 50 -2.08 -11.46 -14.72
CA ASP A 50 -3.21 -11.27 -13.80
C ASP A 50 -2.75 -10.75 -12.43
N LYS A 51 -1.61 -11.27 -11.94
CA LYS A 51 -0.99 -10.78 -10.71
C LYS A 51 -0.51 -9.33 -10.85
N CYS A 52 0.14 -9.00 -11.96
CA CYS A 52 0.59 -7.63 -12.23
C CYS A 52 -0.60 -6.64 -12.29
N ALA A 53 -1.70 -7.02 -12.94
CA ALA A 53 -2.91 -6.22 -12.99
C ALA A 53 -3.50 -5.99 -11.59
N THR A 54 -3.55 -7.04 -10.77
CA THR A 54 -4.02 -6.96 -9.38
C THR A 54 -3.13 -6.06 -8.53
N ASP A 55 -1.80 -6.17 -8.67
CA ASP A 55 -0.84 -5.36 -7.93
C ASP A 55 -0.95 -3.87 -8.32
N ILE A 56 -1.12 -3.55 -9.60
CA ILE A 56 -1.36 -2.17 -10.08
C ILE A 56 -2.64 -1.60 -9.46
N GLN A 57 -3.74 -2.36 -9.46
CA GLN A 57 -5.00 -1.91 -8.87
C GLN A 57 -4.89 -1.70 -7.35
N SER A 58 -4.15 -2.57 -6.67
CA SER A 58 -3.85 -2.45 -5.24
C SER A 58 -3.06 -1.17 -4.94
N VAL A 59 -2.02 -0.88 -5.72
CA VAL A 59 -1.22 0.35 -5.58
C VAL A 59 -2.07 1.60 -5.81
N HIS A 60 -2.90 1.62 -6.86
CA HIS A 60 -3.83 2.73 -7.11
C HIS A 60 -4.78 2.96 -5.93
N SER A 61 -5.40 1.89 -5.42
CA SER A 61 -6.31 1.97 -4.27
C SER A 61 -5.61 2.49 -3.01
N ALA A 62 -4.36 2.07 -2.77
CA ALA A 62 -3.56 2.55 -1.67
C ALA A 62 -3.19 4.03 -1.82
N MET A 63 -2.85 4.49 -3.03
CA MET A 63 -2.56 5.89 -3.33
C MET A 63 -3.80 6.78 -3.16
N ASP A 64 -4.97 6.32 -3.59
CA ASP A 64 -6.23 7.04 -3.39
C ASP A 64 -6.56 7.18 -1.90
N ALA A 65 -6.40 6.10 -1.13
CA ALA A 65 -6.58 6.13 0.32
C ALA A 65 -5.57 7.06 1.02
N LEU A 66 -4.31 7.05 0.57
CA LEU A 66 -3.27 7.94 1.10
C LEU A 66 -3.62 9.41 0.83
N THR A 67 -4.06 9.72 -0.40
CA THR A 67 -4.43 11.07 -0.83
C THR A 67 -5.66 11.59 -0.08
N ALA A 68 -6.68 10.75 0.10
CA ALA A 68 -7.85 11.12 0.89
C ALA A 68 -7.49 11.38 2.37
N ASN A 69 -6.61 10.55 2.94
CA ASN A 69 -6.16 10.71 4.32
C ASN A 69 -5.26 11.94 4.52
N SER A 70 -4.36 12.25 3.57
CA SER A 70 -3.52 13.45 3.63
C SER A 70 -4.37 14.71 3.58
N ALA A 71 -5.33 14.80 2.65
CA ALA A 71 -6.25 15.94 2.55
C ALA A 71 -7.07 16.14 3.83
N ARG A 72 -7.50 15.04 4.49
CA ARG A 72 -8.19 15.11 5.78
C ARG A 72 -7.28 15.60 6.91
N ARG A 73 -6.04 15.12 6.95
CA ARG A 73 -5.04 15.55 7.94
C ARG A 73 -4.70 17.02 7.79
N GLU A 74 -4.53 17.51 6.57
CA GLU A 74 -4.28 18.93 6.28
C GLU A 74 -5.42 19.82 6.77
N LYS A 75 -6.68 19.47 6.49
CA LYS A 75 -7.85 20.21 6.99
C LYS A 75 -7.91 20.25 8.51
N ASN A 76 -7.66 19.11 9.16
CA ASN A 76 -7.66 19.03 10.62
C ASN A 76 -6.52 19.84 11.24
N ALA A 77 -5.32 19.77 10.66
CA ALA A 77 -4.17 20.55 11.08
C ALA A 77 -4.44 22.05 10.93
N ALA A 78 -4.97 22.49 9.78
CA ALA A 78 -5.33 23.89 9.56
C ALA A 78 -6.38 24.39 10.57
N LYS A 79 -7.39 23.56 10.89
CA LYS A 79 -8.39 23.90 11.92
C LYS A 79 -7.75 24.00 13.31
N ALA A 80 -6.87 23.07 13.66
CA ALA A 80 -6.16 23.08 14.94
C ALA A 80 -5.23 24.29 15.06
N MET A 81 -4.51 24.64 14.00
CA MET A 81 -3.64 25.83 13.95
C MET A 81 -4.43 27.11 14.16
N ARG A 82 -5.58 27.27 13.48
CA ARG A 82 -6.46 28.44 13.70
C ARG A 82 -6.97 28.52 15.15
N GLY A 83 -7.30 27.38 15.76
CA GLY A 83 -7.68 27.34 17.18
C GLY A 83 -6.53 27.75 18.09
N ALA A 84 -5.34 27.21 17.85
CA ALA A 84 -4.14 27.55 18.60
C ALA A 84 -3.73 29.03 18.44
N GLU A 85 -3.89 29.61 17.25
CA GLU A 85 -3.67 31.03 17.01
C GLU A 85 -4.64 31.90 17.82
N ALA A 86 -5.92 31.52 17.87
CA ALA A 86 -6.91 32.24 18.67
C ALA A 86 -6.61 32.15 20.18
N ASP A 87 -6.24 30.98 20.67
CA ASP A 87 -5.84 30.78 22.07
C ASP A 87 -4.56 31.56 22.40
N ALA A 88 -3.56 31.53 21.52
CA ALA A 88 -2.34 32.30 21.66
C ALA A 88 -2.63 33.81 21.69
N ALA A 89 -3.50 34.32 20.81
CA ALA A 89 -3.95 35.72 20.81
C ALA A 89 -4.67 36.08 22.12
N LYS A 90 -5.53 35.20 22.64
CA LYS A 90 -6.22 35.39 23.92
C LYS A 90 -5.23 35.46 25.08
N HIS A 91 -4.26 34.54 25.13
CA HIS A 91 -3.26 34.50 26.21
C HIS A 91 -2.28 35.66 26.15
N THR A 92 -1.83 36.05 24.96
CA THR A 92 -0.96 37.23 24.77
C THR A 92 -1.66 38.52 25.17
N ASN A 93 -2.91 38.73 24.75
CA ASN A 93 -3.71 39.88 25.18
C ASN A 93 -3.90 39.92 26.70
N ARG A 94 -4.17 38.76 27.33
CA ARG A 94 -4.29 38.67 28.79
C ARG A 94 -2.98 39.02 29.49
N ALA A 95 -1.84 38.53 28.99
CA ALA A 95 -0.52 38.83 29.54
C ALA A 95 -0.17 40.32 29.41
N THR A 96 -0.48 40.95 28.27
CA THR A 96 -0.29 42.39 28.08
C THR A 96 -1.16 43.20 29.04
N LYS A 97 -2.43 42.80 29.23
CA LYS A 97 -3.32 43.44 30.21
C LYS A 97 -2.77 43.34 31.63
N MET A 98 -2.26 42.16 32.03
CA MET A 98 -1.64 41.98 33.34
C MET A 98 -0.42 42.89 33.53
N ARG A 99 0.45 43.01 32.51
CA ARG A 99 1.62 43.91 32.56
C ARG A 99 1.24 45.38 32.67
N SER A 100 0.05 45.77 32.18
CA SER A 100 -0.43 47.15 32.24
C SER A 100 -1.09 47.52 33.58
N LEU A 101 -1.30 46.56 34.49
CA LEU A 101 -1.90 46.83 35.79
C LEU A 101 -0.89 47.57 36.70
N PRO A 102 -1.34 48.58 37.45
CA PRO A 102 -0.48 49.28 38.40
C PRO A 102 -0.06 48.35 39.55
N SER A 103 1.13 48.57 40.10
CA SER A 103 1.59 47.85 41.29
C SER A 103 0.64 48.08 42.45
N VAL A 104 0.17 47.00 43.06
CA VAL A 104 -0.64 47.06 44.28
C VAL A 104 0.24 47.54 45.44
N LYS A 105 -0.33 48.36 46.33
CA LYS A 105 0.36 48.79 47.55
C LYS A 105 0.46 47.62 48.53
N PRO A 106 1.57 47.47 49.29
CA PRO A 106 1.79 46.32 50.17
C PRO A 106 0.65 46.08 51.17
N GLU A 107 0.01 47.14 51.64
CA GLU A 107 -1.08 47.09 52.62
C GLU A 107 -2.36 46.40 52.10
N HIS A 108 -2.55 46.24 50.79
CA HIS A 108 -3.78 45.69 50.20
C HIS A 108 -3.53 44.45 49.34
N GLU A 109 -2.27 44.00 49.28
CA GLU A 109 -1.84 42.90 48.42
C GLU A 109 -2.53 41.58 48.79
N TYR A 110 -2.64 41.31 50.10
CA TYR A 110 -3.28 40.10 50.62
C TYR A 110 -4.78 40.00 50.28
N GLU A 111 -5.52 41.11 50.41
CA GLU A 111 -6.95 41.13 50.11
C GLU A 111 -7.24 40.95 48.62
N ILE A 112 -6.39 41.53 47.76
CA ILE A 112 -6.51 41.38 46.30
C ILE A 112 -6.17 39.95 45.87
N LEU A 113 -5.11 39.35 46.41
CA LEU A 113 -4.73 37.95 46.13
C LEU A 113 -5.84 36.95 46.50
N ILE A 114 -6.50 37.14 47.65
CA ILE A 114 -7.61 36.27 48.06
C ILE A 114 -8.79 36.40 47.11
N LYS A 115 -9.17 37.62 46.71
CA LYS A 115 -10.23 37.83 45.73
C LYS A 115 -9.91 37.17 44.39
N GLU A 116 -8.70 37.35 43.88
CA GLU A 116 -8.29 36.72 42.62
C GLU A 116 -8.31 35.19 42.69
N GLN A 117 -7.88 34.58 43.80
CA GLN A 117 -7.96 33.13 44.00
C GLN A 117 -9.41 32.62 44.02
N ILE A 118 -10.30 33.31 44.74
CA ILE A 118 -11.73 32.96 44.78
C ILE A 118 -12.33 33.03 43.37
N GLU A 119 -12.05 34.11 42.64
CA GLU A 119 -12.58 34.32 41.30
C GLU A 119 -12.01 33.32 40.29
N TYR A 120 -10.73 32.94 40.44
CA TYR A 120 -10.11 31.88 39.64
C TYR A 120 -10.77 30.52 39.85
N VAL A 121 -11.00 30.13 41.11
CA VAL A 121 -11.65 28.86 41.46
C VAL A 121 -13.10 28.82 40.96
N GLN A 122 -13.86 29.90 41.17
CA GLN A 122 -15.24 30.02 40.69
C GLN A 122 -15.33 29.93 39.16
N ASN A 123 -14.49 30.67 38.44
CA ASN A 123 -14.46 30.62 36.98
C ASN A 123 -14.03 29.26 36.44
N ARG A 124 -13.17 28.52 37.15
CA ARG A 124 -12.77 27.16 36.75
C ARG A 124 -13.92 26.17 36.94
N HIS A 125 -14.71 26.33 37.99
CA HIS A 125 -15.87 25.47 38.25
C HIS A 125 -17.00 25.69 37.24
N ASN A 126 -17.18 26.92 36.76
CA ASN A 126 -18.24 27.29 35.82
C ASN A 126 -17.89 27.06 34.33
N ASN A 127 -16.62 26.81 34.00
CA ASN A 127 -16.16 26.55 32.62
C ASN A 127 -15.78 25.08 32.38
N GLN A 128 -16.17 24.17 33.26
CA GLN A 128 -16.23 22.73 33.00
C GLN A 128 -17.64 22.35 32.50
#